data_AF-A0A7J8HSA9-F1
#
_entry.id   AF-A0A7J8HSA9-F1
#
_cell.length_a   1.000
_cell.length_b   1.000
_cell.length_c   1.000
_cell.angle_alpha   90.00
_cell.angle_beta   90.00
_cell.angle_gamma   90.00
#
_symmetry.space_group_name_H-M   'P 1'
#
loop_
_entity.id
_entity.type
_entity.pdbx_description
1 polymer ?
#
loop_
_entity_poly.entity_id
_entity_poly.type
_entity_poly.pdbx_seq_one_letter_code
_entity_poly.pdbx_strand_id
1 'polypeptide(L)'
;MLGWRLLAQAGAQVLGRGAGCLGAAQSSGNRTDIWLLVRSLHGKSGGTWWDEHLSEENVAFVKQLVSDENKAQLASKLCPLKDESWPIHPWEPGSSRVGLVAVKLGMMPLWTKDGKKHVVTLLQVQDCHVLKYTPKENNNGKMAALTVGGKTVSRFH
;
A
#
# COMPACT_ATOMS: atom_id res chain seq x y z
N MET A 1 -7.38 -24.24 -9.01
CA MET A 1 -6.02 -24.57 -9.50
C MET A 1 -5.48 -25.65 -8.57
N LEU A 2 -5.42 -26.88 -9.08
CA LEU A 2 -5.08 -28.11 -8.34
C LEU A 2 -3.59 -28.18 -8.03
N GLY A 3 -3.27 -28.95 -6.98
CA GLY A 3 -2.00 -28.94 -6.29
C GLY A 3 -0.87 -29.74 -6.93
N TRP A 4 0.27 -29.68 -6.26
CA TRP A 4 1.40 -30.61 -6.37
C TRP A 4 2.18 -30.59 -5.05
N ARG A 5 2.04 -31.65 -4.25
CA ARG A 5 3.05 -32.07 -3.26
C ARG A 5 2.98 -33.59 -3.12
N LEU A 6 3.93 -34.28 -3.75
CA LEU A 6 4.22 -35.68 -3.48
C LEU A 6 5.70 -35.96 -3.82
N LEU A 7 6.22 -36.96 -3.10
CA LEU A 7 7.57 -37.54 -3.06
C LEU A 7 8.46 -36.93 -1.96
N ALA A 8 8.50 -37.49 -0.74
CA ALA A 8 8.98 -38.82 -0.30
C ALA A 8 10.50 -38.93 -0.34
N GLN A 9 11.15 -39.26 0.79
CA GLN A 9 11.79 -40.58 0.97
C GLN A 9 12.28 -40.78 2.41
N ALA A 10 12.04 -41.99 2.90
CA ALA A 10 12.45 -42.52 4.19
C ALA A 10 13.94 -42.92 4.21
N GLY A 11 14.52 -42.98 5.41
CA GLY A 11 15.81 -43.62 5.67
C GLY A 11 16.05 -43.76 7.17
N ALA A 12 15.73 -44.95 7.71
CA ALA A 12 16.09 -45.37 9.06
C ALA A 12 17.32 -46.31 9.01
N GLN A 13 17.91 -46.54 10.19
CA GLN A 13 19.04 -47.43 10.53
C GLN A 13 20.41 -46.73 10.44
N VAL A 14 21.37 -46.85 11.37
CA VAL A 14 21.86 -48.05 12.09
C VAL A 14 22.48 -47.67 13.45
N LEU A 15 22.42 -48.62 14.38
CA LEU A 15 22.97 -48.69 15.75
C LEU A 15 24.48 -48.48 15.87
N GLY A 16 24.89 -47.90 17.01
CA GLY A 16 26.22 -48.08 17.60
C GLY A 16 26.12 -48.19 19.14
N ARG A 17 26.12 -49.43 19.65
CA ARG A 17 26.30 -49.78 21.08
C ARG A 17 27.80 -49.80 21.39
N GLY A 18 28.21 -49.27 22.55
CA GLY A 18 29.53 -49.50 23.14
C GLY A 18 29.55 -49.13 24.62
N ALA A 19 29.81 -50.13 25.48
CA ALA A 19 29.79 -50.06 26.94
C ALA A 19 31.15 -49.67 27.53
N GLY A 20 31.18 -49.17 28.78
CA GLY A 20 32.40 -49.11 29.60
C GLY A 20 32.31 -48.20 30.83
N CYS A 21 32.25 -48.79 32.02
CA CYS A 21 32.25 -48.16 33.35
C CYS A 21 33.53 -47.38 33.70
N LEU A 22 33.40 -46.38 34.58
CA LEU A 22 34.08 -46.18 35.89
C LEU A 22 34.27 -44.69 36.21
N GLY A 23 33.97 -44.28 37.45
CA GLY A 23 34.51 -43.04 38.03
C GLY A 23 33.52 -42.25 38.88
N ALA A 24 33.73 -42.27 40.19
CA ALA A 24 32.92 -41.66 41.22
C ALA A 24 33.02 -40.11 41.30
N ALA A 25 31.97 -39.46 41.83
CA ALA A 25 32.01 -38.65 43.06
C ALA A 25 30.91 -37.56 43.09
N GLN A 26 30.06 -37.68 44.11
CA GLN A 26 29.44 -36.66 44.96
C GLN A 26 29.03 -35.28 44.40
N SER A 27 27.72 -35.03 44.54
CA SER A 27 27.12 -33.86 45.23
C SER A 27 27.61 -32.46 44.85
N SER A 28 26.69 -31.64 44.31
CA SER A 28 26.20 -30.41 44.95
C SER A 28 25.69 -29.41 43.90
N GLY A 29 24.54 -28.78 44.20
CA GLY A 29 24.14 -27.53 43.57
C GLY A 29 23.07 -27.67 42.49
N ASN A 30 21.81 -27.71 42.93
CA ASN A 30 20.64 -27.52 42.10
C ASN A 30 20.61 -26.07 41.56
N ARG A 31 21.31 -25.81 40.44
CA ARG A 31 21.10 -24.62 39.61
C ARG A 31 20.18 -25.03 38.48
N THR A 32 18.92 -24.66 38.59
CA THR A 32 17.98 -24.71 37.47
C THR A 32 18.49 -23.72 36.43
N ASP A 33 19.26 -24.21 35.47
CA ASP A 33 19.60 -23.48 34.27
C ASP A 33 18.30 -23.24 33.50
N ILE A 34 17.72 -22.05 33.68
CA ILE A 34 16.63 -21.55 32.84
C ILE A 34 17.27 -21.25 31.49
N TRP A 35 17.26 -22.26 30.61
CA TRP A 35 17.60 -22.08 29.20
C TRP A 35 16.50 -21.28 28.52
N LEU A 36 16.60 -19.95 28.60
CA LEU A 36 15.87 -19.03 27.72
C LEU A 36 16.40 -19.22 26.30
N LEU A 37 15.78 -20.15 25.58
CA LEU A 37 16.03 -20.34 24.15
C LEU A 37 15.39 -19.16 23.40
N VAL A 38 16.08 -18.01 23.37
CA VAL A 38 15.75 -16.95 22.43
C VAL A 38 16.07 -17.48 21.04
N ARG A 39 15.04 -17.97 20.33
CA ARG A 39 15.14 -18.23 18.90
C ARG A 39 15.36 -16.89 18.22
N SER A 40 16.61 -16.54 18.00
CA SER A 40 16.96 -15.55 17.00
C SER A 40 16.57 -16.14 15.65
N LEU A 41 15.36 -15.83 15.19
CA LEU A 41 14.97 -16.01 13.80
C LEU A 41 15.87 -15.08 12.99
N HIS A 42 17.07 -15.54 12.65
CA HIS A 42 17.81 -15.06 11.48
C HIS A 42 17.06 -15.53 10.23
N GLY A 43 15.81 -15.08 10.09
CA GLY A 43 15.05 -15.17 8.87
C GLY A 43 15.57 -14.06 7.96
N LYS A 44 16.14 -14.45 6.82
CA LYS A 44 16.33 -13.57 5.67
C LYS A 44 15.09 -12.69 5.56
N SER A 45 15.23 -11.36 5.66
CA SER A 45 14.12 -10.41 5.61
C SER A 45 13.39 -10.59 4.27
N GLY A 46 12.36 -11.42 4.28
CA GLY A 46 11.45 -11.63 3.16
C GLY A 46 10.38 -10.57 3.25
N GLY A 47 10.10 -9.88 2.14
CA GLY A 47 8.96 -8.97 2.07
C GLY A 47 7.68 -9.70 2.48
N THR A 48 6.96 -9.14 3.44
CA THR A 48 5.70 -9.66 3.98
C THR A 48 4.55 -8.74 3.56
N TRP A 49 3.32 -9.26 3.58
CA TRP A 49 2.10 -8.49 3.32
C TRP A 49 1.60 -7.81 4.61
N TRP A 50 0.85 -6.72 4.48
CA TRP A 50 0.44 -5.90 5.63
C TRP A 50 -0.43 -6.65 6.66
N ASP A 51 -1.13 -7.71 6.23
CA ASP A 51 -2.06 -8.49 7.04
C ASP A 51 -1.52 -9.86 7.48
N GLU A 52 -0.30 -10.26 7.10
CA GLU A 52 0.24 -11.61 7.36
C GLU A 52 0.35 -11.95 8.86
N HIS A 53 0.62 -10.94 9.70
CA HIS A 53 0.86 -11.12 11.13
C HIS A 53 -0.23 -10.47 11.99
N LEU A 54 -1.39 -10.16 11.40
CA LEU A 54 -2.53 -9.57 12.11
C LEU A 54 -3.58 -10.63 12.43
N SER A 55 -4.21 -10.51 13.60
CA SER A 55 -5.43 -11.26 13.91
C SER A 55 -6.60 -10.70 13.10
N GLU A 56 -7.66 -11.50 12.93
CA GLU A 56 -8.87 -11.09 12.19
C GLU A 56 -9.49 -9.79 12.74
N GLU A 57 -9.53 -9.65 14.08
CA GLU A 57 -10.00 -8.45 14.76
C GLU A 57 -9.16 -7.21 14.42
N ASN A 58 -7.83 -7.37 14.42
CA ASN A 58 -6.90 -6.28 14.13
C ASN A 58 -6.95 -5.86 12.66
N VAL A 59 -7.16 -6.80 11.74
CA VAL A 59 -7.34 -6.49 10.31
C VAL A 59 -8.56 -5.58 10.10
N ALA A 60 -9.68 -5.87 10.76
CA ALA A 60 -10.88 -5.03 10.67
C ALA A 60 -10.64 -3.64 11.27
N PHE A 61 -10.01 -3.58 12.44
CA PHE A 61 -9.65 -2.31 13.10
C PHE A 61 -8.75 -1.43 12.24
N VAL A 62 -7.67 -1.98 11.68
CA VAL A 62 -6.73 -1.23 10.83
C VAL A 62 -7.42 -0.70 9.58
N LYS A 63 -8.29 -1.49 8.94
CA LYS A 63 -9.07 -1.03 7.76
C LYS A 63 -9.97 0.16 8.11
N GLN A 64 -10.64 0.11 9.25
CA GLN A 64 -11.51 1.20 9.70
C GLN A 64 -10.69 2.46 10.02
N LEU A 65 -9.60 2.31 10.78
CA LEU A 65 -8.69 3.41 11.13
C LEU A 65 -8.20 4.14 9.86
N VAL A 66 -7.68 3.41 8.88
CA VAL A 66 -7.16 3.98 7.62
C VAL A 66 -8.28 4.66 6.82
N SER A 67 -9.49 4.08 6.79
CA SER A 67 -10.65 4.69 6.15
C SER A 67 -10.99 6.04 6.77
N ASP A 68 -11.04 6.11 8.09
CA ASP A 68 -11.47 7.32 8.80
C ASP A 68 -10.41 8.42 8.73
N GLU A 69 -9.13 8.05 8.81
CA GLU A 69 -8.01 8.95 8.50
C GLU A 69 -8.11 9.53 7.08
N ASN A 70 -8.35 8.67 6.07
CA ASN A 70 -8.46 9.12 4.68
C ASN A 70 -9.61 10.13 4.51
N LYS A 71 -10.78 9.85 5.10
CA LYS A 71 -11.93 10.77 5.07
C LYS A 71 -11.61 12.10 5.74
N ALA A 72 -10.96 12.07 6.90
CA ALA A 72 -10.56 13.28 7.62
C ALA A 72 -9.56 14.12 6.81
N GLN A 73 -8.57 13.47 6.19
CA GLN A 73 -7.59 14.13 5.32
C GLN A 73 -8.26 14.79 4.11
N LEU A 74 -9.18 14.08 3.44
CA LEU A 74 -9.92 14.64 2.31
C LEU A 74 -10.79 15.83 2.75
N ALA A 75 -11.52 15.68 3.86
CA ALA A 75 -12.36 16.76 4.40
C ALA A 75 -11.54 18.01 4.75
N SER A 76 -10.33 17.83 5.26
CA SER A 76 -9.43 18.95 5.60
C SER A 76 -9.00 19.77 4.38
N LYS A 77 -8.98 19.18 3.17
CA LYS A 77 -8.52 19.82 1.94
C LYS A 77 -9.63 20.34 1.03
N LEU A 78 -10.88 20.32 1.49
CA LEU A 78 -12.03 20.82 0.72
C LEU A 78 -12.08 22.35 0.57
N CYS A 79 -11.35 23.11 1.41
CA CYS A 79 -11.42 24.57 1.45
C CYS A 79 -10.10 25.25 1.02
N PRO A 80 -9.59 25.04 -0.21
CA PRO A 80 -8.26 25.49 -0.62
C PRO A 80 -8.08 27.01 -0.65
N LEU A 81 -9.17 27.79 -0.72
CA LEU A 81 -9.08 29.26 -0.75
C LEU A 81 -8.87 29.88 0.63
N LYS A 82 -9.13 29.13 1.71
CA LYS A 82 -8.91 29.60 3.08
C LYS A 82 -7.47 29.32 3.54
N ASP A 83 -6.84 28.32 2.95
CA ASP A 83 -5.52 27.84 3.31
C ASP A 83 -4.47 28.47 2.39
N GLU A 84 -3.78 29.53 2.84
CA GLU A 84 -2.57 30.13 2.23
C GLU A 84 -2.50 30.01 0.69
N SER A 85 -3.52 30.54 0.02
CA SER A 85 -3.66 30.39 -1.43
C SER A 85 -2.57 31.16 -2.17
N TRP A 86 -1.97 30.51 -3.17
CA TRP A 86 -1.02 31.17 -4.07
C TRP A 86 -1.69 32.32 -4.85
N PRO A 87 -0.91 33.33 -5.31
CA PRO A 87 -1.45 34.42 -6.09
C PRO A 87 -2.21 33.93 -7.33
N ILE A 88 -3.40 34.48 -7.56
CA ILE A 88 -4.21 34.19 -8.74
C ILE A 88 -3.88 35.23 -9.80
N HIS A 89 -3.28 34.79 -10.90
CA HIS A 89 -2.95 35.65 -12.03
C HIS A 89 -4.12 35.77 -13.01
N PRO A 90 -4.26 36.90 -13.73
CA PRO A 90 -5.26 37.05 -14.79
C PRO A 90 -4.96 36.12 -15.98
N TRP A 91 -5.96 35.88 -16.81
CA TRP A 91 -5.77 35.13 -18.05
C TRP A 91 -4.99 35.95 -19.08
N GLU A 92 -4.01 35.32 -19.73
CA GLU A 92 -3.23 35.91 -20.82
C GLU A 92 -3.26 35.01 -22.08
N PRO A 93 -3.15 35.58 -23.29
CA PRO A 93 -3.02 34.80 -24.53
C PRO A 93 -1.84 33.83 -24.47
N GLY A 94 -2.06 32.57 -24.85
CA GLY A 94 -1.04 31.51 -24.77
C GLY A 94 -0.97 30.79 -23.41
N SER A 95 -1.77 31.19 -22.42
CA SER A 95 -1.89 30.48 -21.14
C SER A 95 -2.51 29.08 -21.33
N SER A 96 -1.91 28.06 -20.71
CA SER A 96 -2.46 26.70 -20.64
C SER A 96 -2.86 26.37 -19.20
N ARG A 97 -4.09 25.89 -19.01
CA ARG A 97 -4.62 25.48 -17.70
C ARG A 97 -4.32 24.02 -17.38
N VAL A 98 -4.46 23.66 -16.10
CA VAL A 98 -4.36 22.28 -15.62
C VAL A 98 -5.49 21.41 -16.19
N GLY A 99 -5.20 20.13 -16.39
CA GLY A 99 -6.17 19.11 -16.76
C GLY A 99 -6.83 18.43 -15.56
N LEU A 100 -7.61 17.38 -15.83
CA LEU A 100 -8.26 16.54 -14.82
C LEU A 100 -7.99 15.06 -15.10
N VAL A 101 -7.99 14.26 -14.03
CA VAL A 101 -7.98 12.80 -14.10
C VAL A 101 -9.38 12.30 -13.76
N ALA A 102 -9.99 11.53 -14.67
CA ALA A 102 -11.35 11.05 -14.54
C ALA A 102 -11.46 9.55 -14.85
N VAL A 103 -12.49 8.92 -14.29
CA VAL A 103 -12.84 7.52 -14.50
C VAL A 103 -13.97 7.42 -15.52
N LYS A 104 -13.76 6.63 -16.59
CA LYS A 104 -14.81 6.36 -17.58
C LYS A 104 -15.85 5.42 -16.99
N LEU A 105 -17.10 5.90 -16.89
CA LEU A 105 -18.22 5.09 -16.41
C LEU A 105 -18.92 4.31 -17.53
N GLY A 106 -19.06 4.91 -18.71
CA GLY A 106 -19.81 4.30 -19.80
C GLY A 106 -20.20 5.32 -20.87
N MET A 107 -21.18 4.95 -21.70
CA MET A 107 -21.69 5.80 -22.77
C MET A 107 -23.22 5.88 -22.68
N MET A 108 -23.79 7.04 -22.99
CA MET A 108 -25.23 7.25 -23.02
C MET A 108 -25.65 8.18 -24.18
N PRO A 109 -26.88 8.08 -24.70
CA PRO A 109 -27.37 9.01 -25.69
C PRO A 109 -27.86 10.32 -25.05
N LEU A 110 -27.58 11.46 -25.71
CA LEU A 110 -28.07 12.79 -25.35
C LEU A 110 -28.74 13.41 -26.57
N TRP A 111 -29.91 14.02 -26.39
CA TRP A 111 -30.68 14.66 -27.46
C TRP A 111 -30.48 16.17 -27.43
N THR A 112 -30.09 16.74 -28.58
CA THR A 112 -29.95 18.19 -28.75
C THR A 112 -31.31 18.86 -28.90
N LYS A 113 -31.34 20.19 -28.76
CA LYS A 113 -32.55 21.00 -28.99
C LYS A 113 -33.10 20.85 -30.42
N ASP A 114 -32.23 20.56 -31.39
CA ASP A 114 -32.61 20.31 -32.79
C ASP A 114 -33.15 18.90 -33.03
N GLY A 115 -33.33 18.09 -31.97
CA GLY A 115 -33.82 16.72 -32.06
C GLY A 115 -32.77 15.70 -32.55
N LYS A 116 -31.49 16.07 -32.68
CA LYS A 116 -30.43 15.14 -33.08
C LYS A 116 -29.87 14.39 -31.87
N LYS A 117 -29.70 13.07 -32.02
CA LYS A 117 -29.09 12.17 -31.03
C LYS A 117 -27.57 12.21 -31.14
N HIS A 118 -26.88 12.45 -30.02
CA HIS A 118 -25.43 12.35 -29.88
C HIS A 118 -25.08 11.30 -28.82
N VAL A 119 -24.08 10.47 -29.10
CA VAL A 119 -23.57 9.51 -28.12
C VAL A 119 -22.47 10.18 -27.32
N VAL A 120 -22.61 10.20 -25.99
CA VAL A 120 -21.65 10.83 -25.08
C VAL A 120 -20.99 9.80 -24.18
N THR A 121 -19.80 10.12 -23.67
CA THR A 121 -19.07 9.31 -22.68
C THR A 121 -19.15 9.98 -21.32
N LEU A 122 -19.49 9.20 -20.29
CA LEU A 122 -19.55 9.66 -18.91
C LEU A 122 -18.18 9.54 -18.26
N LEU A 123 -17.63 10.66 -17.81
CA LEU A 123 -16.36 10.76 -17.11
C LEU A 123 -16.61 11.30 -15.70
N GLN A 124 -16.33 10.49 -14.67
CA GLN A 124 -16.47 10.90 -13.27
C GLN A 124 -15.12 11.33 -12.72
N VAL A 125 -15.04 12.54 -12.17
CA VAL A 125 -13.86 13.01 -11.44
C VAL A 125 -13.95 12.48 -10.01
N GLN A 126 -12.96 11.71 -9.59
CA GLN A 126 -12.86 11.14 -8.24
C GLN A 126 -11.50 11.53 -7.63
N ASP A 127 -11.52 12.19 -6.47
CA ASP A 127 -10.34 12.59 -5.69
C ASP A 127 -9.19 13.20 -6.52
N CYS A 128 -9.50 14.17 -7.38
CA CYS A 128 -8.53 14.80 -8.27
C CYS A 128 -7.81 15.97 -7.59
N HIS A 129 -6.55 15.76 -7.18
CA HIS A 129 -5.76 16.75 -6.44
C HIS A 129 -4.38 16.98 -7.07
N VAL A 130 -3.88 18.20 -6.98
CA VAL A 130 -2.50 18.53 -7.38
C VAL A 130 -1.53 17.99 -6.32
N LEU A 131 -0.57 17.17 -6.74
CA LEU A 131 0.42 16.54 -5.87
C LEU A 131 1.72 17.36 -5.79
N LYS A 132 2.16 17.92 -6.92
CA LYS A 132 3.44 18.62 -7.01
C LYS A 132 3.42 19.66 -8.11
N TYR A 133 4.06 20.79 -7.84
CA TYR A 133 4.46 21.77 -8.83
C TYR A 133 5.96 21.64 -9.14
N THR A 134 6.32 21.64 -10.42
CA THR A 134 7.71 21.67 -10.89
C THR A 134 7.90 22.87 -11.82
N PRO A 135 8.80 23.81 -11.50
CA PRO A 135 8.99 25.01 -12.30
C PRO A 135 9.66 24.68 -13.64
N LYS A 136 9.57 25.59 -14.61
CA LYS A 136 10.01 25.35 -16.00
C LYS A 136 11.50 25.01 -16.10
N GLU A 137 12.33 25.59 -15.23
CA GLU A 137 13.78 25.39 -15.18
C GLU A 137 14.09 23.91 -14.90
N ASN A 138 13.26 23.28 -14.08
CA ASN A 138 13.38 21.89 -13.68
C ASN A 138 12.55 20.93 -14.55
N ASN A 139 11.89 21.44 -15.60
CA ASN A 139 11.03 20.66 -16.50
C ASN A 139 11.25 21.04 -17.97
N ASN A 140 12.35 20.56 -18.56
CA ASN A 140 12.70 20.71 -19.97
C ASN A 140 12.77 22.16 -20.49
N GLY A 141 12.77 23.17 -19.60
CA GLY A 141 12.93 24.60 -19.92
C GLY A 141 11.76 25.27 -20.63
N LYS A 142 10.77 24.52 -21.13
CA LYS A 142 9.68 25.06 -21.97
C LYS A 142 8.44 25.45 -21.18
N MET A 143 7.98 24.60 -20.27
CA MET A 143 6.75 24.81 -19.49
C MET A 143 6.93 24.26 -18.08
N ALA A 144 6.25 24.86 -17.10
CA ALA A 144 6.12 24.26 -15.78
C ALA A 144 5.24 23.01 -15.84
N ALA A 145 5.44 22.07 -14.90
CA ALA A 145 4.63 20.87 -14.77
C ALA A 145 3.83 20.87 -13.46
N LEU A 146 2.56 20.45 -13.58
CA LEU A 146 1.70 20.12 -12.45
C LEU A 146 1.41 18.63 -12.48
N THR A 147 1.81 17.92 -11.44
CA THR A 147 1.48 16.51 -11.26
C THR A 147 0.13 16.42 -10.56
N VAL A 148 -0.81 15.72 -11.18
CA VAL A 148 -2.19 15.56 -10.67
C VAL A 148 -2.45 14.09 -10.40
N GLY A 149 -2.93 13.80 -9.20
CA GLY A 149 -3.42 12.48 -8.81
C GLY A 149 -4.92 12.36 -9.08
N GLY A 150 -5.40 11.13 -9.19
CA GLY A 150 -6.83 10.82 -9.27
C GLY A 150 -7.11 9.42 -8.76
N LYS A 151 -8.34 9.20 -8.28
CA LYS A 151 -8.83 7.96 -7.66
C LYS A 151 -7.97 7.48 -6.48
N THR A 152 -8.51 7.60 -5.26
CA THR A 152 -7.85 7.07 -4.06
C THR A 152 -7.68 5.55 -4.14
N VAL A 153 -6.49 5.06 -3.80
CA VAL A 153 -6.14 3.63 -3.71
C VAL A 153 -5.74 3.27 -2.28
N SER A 154 -5.71 1.98 -1.97
CA SER A 154 -5.22 1.49 -0.67
C SER A 154 -3.75 1.87 -0.49
N ARG A 155 -3.37 2.28 0.74
CA ARG A 155 -1.96 2.56 1.08
C ARG A 155 -1.10 1.30 1.19
N PHE A 156 -1.72 0.12 1.16
CA PHE A 156 -1.06 -1.17 1.37
C PHE A 156 -0.70 -1.92 0.07
N HIS A 157 -0.95 -1.33 -1.10
CA HIS A 157 -0.73 -1.95 -2.40
C HIS A 157 0.07 -1.03 -3.34
#